data_AF-A0A2D5YNQ8-F1
#
_entry.id   AF-A0A2D5YNQ8-F1
#
_cell.length_a   1.000
_cell.length_b   1.000
_cell.length_c   1.000
_cell.angle_alpha   90.00
_cell.angle_beta   90.00
_cell.angle_gamma   90.00
#
_symmetry.space_group_name_H-M   'P 1'
#
loop_
_entity.id
_entity.type
_entity.pdbx_description
1 polymer ?
#
loop_
_entity_poly.entity_id
_entity_poly.type
_entity_poly.pdbx_seq_one_letter_code
_entity_poly.pdbx_strand_id
1 'polypeptide(L)'
;MKGLILFLTILISMTSRAQQCATAMTEAKRLESMVTGVYYTSESDDFWTAFSSKEAITANTDEEIKRVLNGKIIDPDNETYEPTYRIENDSEAYKFLNWELDSLVHYASDDPEDDSPERFQKLINSIKEKYGKNIRLIQYGHGDGRSIFIGYHAIIMIMDNGCVFGLKVFTVWT
;
A
#
# COMPACT_ATOMS: atom_id res chain seq x y z
N MET A 1 56.55 11.31 10.03
CA MET A 1 55.60 10.19 9.83
C MET A 1 54.49 10.26 10.86
N LYS A 2 53.25 10.26 10.36
CA LYS A 2 52.01 9.76 10.99
C LYS A 2 51.47 10.51 12.21
N GLY A 3 50.66 11.52 11.92
CA GLY A 3 49.71 12.12 12.86
C GLY A 3 48.55 12.77 12.11
N LEU A 4 47.98 12.05 11.13
CA LEU A 4 46.84 12.54 10.35
C LEU A 4 45.89 11.37 10.05
N ILE A 5 45.18 10.91 11.08
CA ILE A 5 43.97 10.10 10.91
C ILE A 5 42.97 10.63 11.92
N LEU A 6 42.24 11.69 11.55
CA LEU A 6 41.01 12.05 12.25
C LEU A 6 40.06 12.85 11.34
N PHE A 7 39.81 12.34 10.13
CA PHE A 7 38.76 12.85 9.25
C PHE A 7 38.14 11.71 8.41
N LEU A 8 37.79 10.60 9.06
CA LEU A 8 37.10 9.48 8.39
C LEU A 8 35.98 8.86 9.24
N THR A 9 35.37 9.66 10.12
CA THR A 9 34.24 9.23 10.96
C THR A 9 33.02 10.15 10.89
N ILE A 10 33.00 11.12 9.97
CA ILE A 10 31.84 12.00 9.76
C ILE A 10 31.47 11.99 8.26
N LEU A 11 31.07 10.82 7.74
CA LEU A 11 30.50 10.70 6.40
C LEU A 11 29.43 9.61 6.30
N ILE A 12 28.91 9.13 7.43
CA ILE A 12 27.86 8.08 7.47
C ILE A 12 26.48 8.63 7.89
N SER A 13 26.38 9.88 8.37
CA SER A 13 25.13 10.40 8.95
C SER A 13 24.33 11.34 8.02
N MET A 14 24.55 11.30 6.71
CA MET A 14 23.77 12.08 5.74
C MET A 14 23.27 11.25 4.56
N THR A 15 22.79 10.02 4.80
CA THR A 15 21.75 9.50 3.91
C THR A 15 20.52 10.38 4.13
N SER A 16 20.27 11.27 3.18
CA SER A 16 19.10 12.15 3.18
C SER A 16 17.84 11.34 3.51
N ARG A 17 16.87 11.93 4.24
CA ARG A 17 15.59 11.29 4.56
C ARG A 17 14.87 10.73 3.32
N ALA A 18 15.14 11.28 2.14
CA ALA A 18 14.64 10.80 0.85
C ALA A 18 15.25 9.45 0.40
N GLN A 19 16.48 9.13 0.82
CA GLN A 19 17.16 7.86 0.51
C GLN A 19 16.71 6.72 1.43
N GLN A 20 16.14 7.05 2.59
CA GLN A 20 15.66 6.09 3.59
C GLN A 20 14.47 5.25 3.10
N CYS A 21 13.62 5.80 2.23
CA CYS A 21 12.43 5.10 1.72
C CYS A 21 12.57 4.60 0.27
N ALA A 22 13.79 4.60 -0.29
CA ALA A 22 14.03 4.01 -1.60
C ALA A 22 13.69 2.50 -1.63
N THR A 23 14.02 1.78 -0.55
CA THR A 23 13.73 0.34 -0.39
C THR A 23 12.24 0.04 -0.26
N ALA A 24 11.45 0.98 0.27
CA ALA A 24 10.00 0.87 0.36
C ALA A 24 9.34 0.83 -1.03
N MET A 25 9.79 1.64 -1.99
CA MET A 25 9.29 1.57 -3.36
C MET A 25 9.71 0.26 -4.05
N THR A 26 10.95 -0.18 -3.87
CA THR A 26 11.42 -1.47 -4.42
C THR A 26 10.55 -2.63 -3.93
N GLU A 27 10.23 -2.64 -2.65
CA GLU A 27 9.35 -3.65 -2.06
C GLU A 27 7.91 -3.53 -2.55
N ALA A 28 7.37 -2.31 -2.69
CA ALA A 28 6.04 -2.10 -3.27
C ALA A 28 5.95 -2.67 -4.69
N LYS A 29 6.96 -2.41 -5.53
CA LYS A 29 7.05 -2.94 -6.89
C LYS A 29 7.21 -4.47 -6.92
N ARG A 30 7.93 -5.04 -5.96
CA ARG A 30 7.97 -6.51 -5.79
C ARG A 30 6.57 -7.06 -5.54
N LEU A 31 5.78 -6.46 -4.65
CA LEU A 31 4.41 -6.90 -4.37
C LEU A 31 3.47 -6.70 -5.58
N GLU A 32 3.56 -5.55 -6.27
CA GLU A 32 2.78 -5.28 -7.50
C GLU A 32 3.07 -6.32 -8.59
N SER A 33 4.34 -6.74 -8.75
CA SER A 33 4.71 -7.78 -9.72
C SER A 33 4.02 -9.12 -9.46
N MET A 34 3.65 -9.41 -8.21
CA MET A 34 2.93 -10.64 -7.86
C MET A 34 1.50 -10.65 -8.42
N VAL A 35 0.89 -9.48 -8.59
CA VAL A 35 -0.51 -9.30 -9.01
C VAL A 35 -0.66 -8.50 -10.31
N THR A 36 0.41 -8.35 -11.09
CA THR A 36 0.36 -7.69 -12.40
C THR A 36 -0.64 -8.36 -13.33
N GLY A 37 -1.63 -7.61 -13.81
CA GLY A 37 -2.69 -8.15 -14.69
C GLY A 37 -3.86 -8.79 -13.93
N VAL A 38 -3.84 -8.83 -12.60
CA VAL A 38 -5.01 -9.18 -11.79
C VAL A 38 -5.90 -7.94 -11.72
N TYR A 39 -7.07 -8.01 -12.36
CA TYR A 39 -8.09 -6.97 -12.27
C TYR A 39 -8.68 -6.95 -10.87
N TYR A 40 -8.88 -5.76 -10.33
CA TYR A 40 -9.60 -5.61 -9.09
C TYR A 40 -11.10 -5.66 -9.33
N THR A 41 -11.79 -6.35 -8.43
CA THR A 41 -13.23 -6.57 -8.55
C THR A 41 -14.02 -5.31 -8.17
N SER A 42 -14.28 -4.45 -9.15
CA SER A 42 -15.15 -3.28 -9.05
C SER A 42 -15.72 -2.88 -10.41
N GLU A 43 -16.62 -1.90 -10.43
CA GLU A 43 -17.16 -1.35 -11.68
C GLU A 43 -16.13 -0.56 -12.52
N SER A 44 -14.87 -0.48 -12.07
CA SER A 44 -13.82 0.37 -12.65
C SER A 44 -12.71 -0.38 -13.38
N ASP A 45 -12.74 -1.73 -13.45
CA ASP A 45 -11.75 -2.59 -14.13
C ASP A 45 -10.29 -2.07 -13.99
N ASP A 46 -9.86 -1.75 -12.76
CA ASP A 46 -8.55 -1.16 -12.48
C ASP A 46 -7.55 -2.19 -11.94
N PHE A 47 -6.27 -1.82 -11.93
CA PHE A 47 -5.17 -2.67 -11.46
C PHE A 47 -4.54 -2.14 -10.17
N TRP A 48 -4.03 -3.08 -9.38
CA TRP A 48 -3.20 -2.77 -8.22
C TRP A 48 -1.91 -2.07 -8.63
N THR A 49 -1.72 -0.86 -8.10
CA THR A 49 -0.58 0.00 -8.38
C THR A 49 0.25 0.24 -7.12
N ALA A 50 1.57 0.03 -7.23
CA ALA A 50 2.52 0.27 -6.16
C ALA A 50 2.74 1.75 -5.87
N PHE A 51 2.89 2.07 -4.59
CA PHE A 51 3.33 3.39 -4.13
C PHE A 51 4.15 3.29 -2.84
N SER A 52 4.87 4.37 -2.52
CA SER A 52 5.57 4.52 -1.25
C SER A 52 5.57 5.98 -0.78
N SER A 53 5.78 6.15 0.52
CA SER A 53 6.11 7.44 1.12
C SER A 53 7.49 7.91 0.66
N LYS A 54 7.69 9.23 0.64
CA LYS A 54 8.99 9.85 0.36
C LYS A 54 9.87 9.94 1.61
N GLU A 55 9.27 9.79 2.78
CA GLU A 55 9.92 9.90 4.09
C GLU A 55 9.26 8.95 5.10
N ALA A 56 9.94 8.70 6.20
CA ALA A 56 9.48 7.83 7.28
C ALA A 56 8.50 8.55 8.22
N ILE A 57 7.56 7.80 8.79
CA ILE A 57 6.78 8.25 9.94
C ILE A 57 7.66 8.28 11.19
N THR A 58 7.35 9.22 12.07
CA THR A 58 8.02 9.34 13.38
C THR A 58 7.28 8.56 14.48
N ALA A 59 6.00 8.29 14.28
CA ALA A 59 5.15 7.47 15.13
C ALA A 59 4.12 6.72 14.28
N ASN A 60 3.67 5.56 14.76
CA ASN A 60 2.62 4.78 14.10
C ASN A 60 1.23 5.33 14.46
N THR A 61 0.92 6.54 13.96
CA THR A 61 -0.37 7.20 14.12
C THR A 61 -0.99 7.52 12.77
N ASP A 62 -2.30 7.66 12.76
CA ASP A 62 -3.08 7.95 11.55
C ASP A 62 -2.66 9.29 10.92
N GLU A 63 -2.35 10.29 11.74
CA GLU A 63 -1.89 11.61 11.29
C GLU A 63 -0.54 11.53 10.58
N GLU A 64 0.41 10.75 11.12
CA GLU A 64 1.71 10.57 10.50
C GLU A 64 1.60 9.79 9.18
N ILE A 65 0.76 8.74 9.14
CA ILE A 65 0.48 7.98 7.92
C ILE A 65 -0.13 8.89 6.84
N LYS A 66 -1.16 9.68 7.20
CA LYS A 66 -1.78 10.67 6.31
C LYS A 66 -0.74 11.64 5.75
N ARG A 67 0.10 12.19 6.63
CA ARG A 67 1.15 13.16 6.28
C ARG A 67 2.13 12.60 5.24
N VAL A 68 2.66 11.39 5.47
CA VAL A 68 3.68 10.81 4.58
C VAL A 68 3.13 10.22 3.28
N LEU A 69 1.81 9.97 3.22
CA LEU A 69 1.10 9.47 2.04
C LEU A 69 0.34 10.54 1.26
N ASN A 70 0.45 11.81 1.65
CA ASN A 70 -0.16 12.93 0.93
C ASN A 70 0.33 12.98 -0.53
N GLY A 71 -0.60 13.13 -1.48
CA GLY A 71 -0.32 13.08 -2.93
C GLY A 71 0.03 11.69 -3.48
N LYS A 72 -0.11 10.61 -2.70
CA LYS A 72 0.09 9.21 -3.15
C LYS A 72 -1.22 8.45 -3.29
N ILE A 73 -2.05 8.56 -2.27
CA ILE A 73 -3.41 8.02 -2.23
C ILE A 73 -4.41 9.17 -2.21
N ILE A 74 -4.10 10.18 -1.39
CA ILE A 74 -4.84 11.45 -1.31
C ILE A 74 -4.59 12.21 -2.60
N ASP A 75 -5.63 12.42 -3.38
CA ASP A 75 -5.64 13.39 -4.47
C ASP A 75 -6.15 14.72 -3.89
N PRO A 76 -5.25 15.69 -3.63
CA PRO A 76 -5.62 16.98 -3.05
C PRO A 76 -6.39 17.86 -4.04
N ASP A 77 -6.34 17.57 -5.34
CA ASP A 77 -6.93 18.40 -6.39
C ASP A 77 -8.35 17.96 -6.77
N ASN A 78 -8.81 16.83 -6.23
CA ASN A 78 -10.16 16.31 -6.43
C ASN A 78 -11.13 16.87 -5.38
N GLU A 79 -11.38 18.18 -5.44
CA GLU A 79 -12.16 18.96 -4.46
C GLU A 79 -13.69 18.90 -4.68
N THR A 80 -14.21 18.00 -5.52
CA THR A 80 -15.64 18.10 -5.89
C THR A 80 -16.58 17.73 -4.74
N TYR A 81 -16.12 16.91 -3.77
CA TYR A 81 -16.81 16.61 -2.52
C TYR A 81 -15.78 16.36 -1.40
N GLU A 82 -16.17 16.45 -0.13
CA GLU A 82 -15.29 16.08 0.99
C GLU A 82 -15.03 14.56 0.96
N PRO A 83 -13.79 14.10 0.65
CA PRO A 83 -13.50 12.68 0.62
C PRO A 83 -13.44 12.13 2.05
N THR A 84 -14.06 10.98 2.25
CA THR A 84 -13.87 10.21 3.48
C THR A 84 -12.47 9.59 3.45
N TYR A 85 -11.71 9.81 4.52
CA TYR A 85 -10.40 9.17 4.73
C TYR A 85 -10.45 8.31 5.99
N ARG A 86 -10.39 6.99 5.84
CA ARG A 86 -10.35 6.02 6.94
C ARG A 86 -9.05 5.22 6.90
N ILE A 87 -8.45 5.02 8.07
CA ILE A 87 -7.35 4.08 8.28
C ILE A 87 -7.87 3.00 9.20
N GLU A 88 -7.96 1.79 8.67
CA GLU A 88 -8.41 0.62 9.39
C GLU A 88 -7.22 -0.28 9.76
N ASN A 89 -7.39 -1.04 10.83
CA ASN A 89 -6.33 -1.89 11.38
C ASN A 89 -6.03 -3.13 10.51
N ASP A 90 -5.14 -4.00 11.01
CA ASP A 90 -4.72 -5.22 10.34
C ASP A 90 -5.86 -6.23 10.13
N SER A 91 -6.80 -6.33 11.07
CA SER A 91 -7.96 -7.21 10.92
C SER A 91 -8.82 -6.81 9.72
N GLU A 92 -9.16 -5.52 9.60
CA GLU A 92 -9.96 -5.04 8.45
C GLU A 92 -9.16 -5.11 7.14
N ALA A 93 -7.86 -4.87 7.17
CA ALA A 93 -7.00 -5.04 6.00
C ALA A 93 -7.01 -6.48 5.46
N TYR A 94 -6.89 -7.48 6.34
CA TYR A 94 -6.95 -8.87 5.91
C TYR A 94 -8.36 -9.32 5.53
N LYS A 95 -9.42 -8.78 6.16
CA LYS A 95 -10.79 -9.03 5.70
C LYS A 95 -10.99 -8.53 4.28
N PHE A 96 -10.55 -7.32 3.98
CA PHE A 96 -10.62 -6.75 2.64
C PHE A 96 -9.84 -7.58 1.61
N LEU A 97 -8.59 -7.95 1.92
CA LEU A 97 -7.78 -8.80 1.04
C LEU A 97 -8.41 -10.19 0.80
N ASN A 98 -8.97 -10.82 1.83
CA ASN A 98 -9.62 -12.12 1.67
C ASN A 98 -10.94 -11.99 0.90
N TRP A 99 -11.69 -10.90 1.09
CA TRP A 99 -12.89 -10.62 0.29
C TRP A 99 -12.55 -10.48 -1.19
N GLU A 100 -11.46 -9.79 -1.54
CA GLU A 100 -10.99 -9.71 -2.93
C GLU A 100 -10.60 -11.09 -3.48
N LEU A 101 -9.91 -11.90 -2.67
CA LEU A 101 -9.58 -13.27 -3.07
C LEU A 101 -10.85 -14.10 -3.35
N ASP A 102 -11.84 -14.04 -2.46
CA ASP A 102 -13.11 -14.75 -2.62
C ASP A 102 -13.84 -14.30 -3.90
N SER A 103 -13.82 -13.01 -4.21
CA SER A 103 -14.33 -12.46 -5.47
C SER A 103 -13.58 -13.01 -6.68
N LEU A 104 -12.24 -12.99 -6.67
CA LEU A 104 -11.43 -13.54 -7.76
C LEU A 104 -11.70 -15.03 -7.98
N VAL A 105 -11.83 -15.82 -6.91
CA VAL A 105 -12.20 -17.26 -7.02
C VAL A 105 -13.57 -17.43 -7.68
N HIS A 106 -14.52 -16.55 -7.38
CA HIS A 106 -15.84 -16.59 -8.02
C HIS A 106 -15.75 -16.33 -9.52
N TYR A 107 -15.03 -15.29 -9.96
CA TYR A 107 -14.92 -14.95 -11.39
C TYR A 107 -14.05 -15.94 -12.19
N ALA A 108 -12.96 -16.43 -11.59
CA ALA A 108 -12.10 -17.43 -12.21
C ALA A 108 -12.78 -18.81 -12.38
N SER A 109 -13.94 -19.04 -11.74
CA SER A 109 -14.64 -20.33 -11.87
C SER A 109 -15.10 -20.65 -13.30
N ASP A 110 -15.21 -19.62 -14.15
CA ASP A 110 -15.58 -19.75 -15.56
C ASP A 110 -14.36 -19.86 -16.50
N ASP A 111 -13.13 -19.60 -16.02
CA ASP A 111 -11.89 -19.70 -16.79
C ASP A 111 -10.82 -20.52 -16.02
N PRO A 112 -10.62 -21.81 -16.35
CA PRO A 112 -9.64 -22.66 -15.65
C PRO A 112 -8.18 -22.25 -15.90
N GLU A 113 -7.90 -21.33 -16.83
CA GLU A 113 -6.57 -20.77 -17.06
C GLU A 113 -6.29 -19.50 -16.23
N ASP A 114 -7.31 -18.95 -15.56
CA ASP A 114 -7.15 -17.75 -14.72
C ASP A 114 -6.41 -18.08 -13.42
N ASP A 115 -5.14 -17.66 -13.35
CA ASP A 115 -4.27 -17.83 -12.19
C ASP A 115 -4.36 -16.67 -11.18
N SER A 116 -5.26 -15.71 -11.40
CA SER A 116 -5.45 -14.52 -10.54
C SER A 116 -5.66 -14.88 -9.06
N PRO A 117 -6.53 -15.85 -8.70
CA PRO A 117 -6.70 -16.23 -7.29
C PRO A 117 -5.42 -16.77 -6.65
N GLU A 118 -4.66 -17.61 -7.37
CA GLU A 118 -3.41 -18.18 -6.85
C GLU A 118 -2.37 -17.09 -6.60
N ARG A 119 -2.23 -16.18 -7.57
CA ARG A 119 -1.30 -15.04 -7.48
C ARG A 119 -1.67 -14.08 -6.35
N PHE A 120 -2.95 -13.79 -6.19
CA PHE A 120 -3.45 -12.95 -5.11
C PHE A 120 -3.27 -13.62 -3.74
N GLN A 121 -3.52 -14.92 -3.64
CA GLN A 121 -3.25 -15.69 -2.42
C GLN A 121 -1.76 -15.68 -2.04
N LYS A 122 -0.85 -15.79 -3.02
CA LYS A 122 0.61 -15.63 -2.81
C LYS A 122 0.95 -14.24 -2.29
N LEU A 123 0.33 -13.18 -2.81
CA LEU A 123 0.49 -11.82 -2.29
C LEU A 123 0.10 -11.74 -0.81
N ILE A 124 -1.10 -12.22 -0.44
CA ILE A 124 -1.59 -12.22 0.94
C ILE A 124 -0.62 -12.97 1.87
N ASN A 125 -0.13 -14.13 1.44
CA ASN A 125 0.81 -14.92 2.24
C ASN A 125 2.16 -14.20 2.42
N SER A 126 2.70 -13.59 1.35
CA SER A 126 3.93 -12.80 1.43
C SER A 126 3.79 -11.61 2.39
N ILE A 127 2.64 -10.95 2.40
CA ILE A 127 2.34 -9.86 3.31
C ILE A 127 2.25 -10.36 4.76
N LYS A 128 1.49 -11.44 5.00
CA LYS A 128 1.33 -12.04 6.34
C LYS A 128 2.66 -12.49 6.94
N GLU A 129 3.49 -13.17 6.14
CA GLU A 129 4.77 -13.70 6.59
C GLU A 129 5.75 -12.58 6.99
N LYS A 130 5.83 -11.52 6.17
CA LYS A 130 6.86 -10.48 6.36
C LYS A 130 6.41 -9.32 7.26
N TYR A 131 5.14 -8.92 7.18
CA TYR A 131 4.64 -7.72 7.87
C TYR A 131 3.68 -8.05 9.01
N GLY A 132 3.03 -9.21 9.01
CA GLY A 132 2.13 -9.64 10.08
C GLY A 132 1.07 -8.58 10.38
N LYS A 133 1.14 -7.93 11.55
CA LYS A 133 0.21 -6.88 11.99
C LYS A 133 0.60 -5.45 11.55
N ASN A 134 1.76 -5.27 10.91
CA ASN A 134 2.23 -3.98 10.41
C ASN A 134 1.63 -3.64 9.04
N ILE A 135 0.33 -3.86 8.91
CA ILE A 135 -0.49 -3.58 7.73
C ILE A 135 -1.67 -2.69 8.15
N ARG A 136 -2.15 -1.84 7.24
CA ARG A 136 -3.41 -1.08 7.39
C ARG A 136 -4.16 -1.07 6.07
N LEU A 137 -5.47 -0.89 6.16
CA LEU A 137 -6.31 -0.55 5.02
C LEU A 137 -6.60 0.94 5.05
N ILE A 138 -6.44 1.61 3.91
CA ILE A 138 -6.82 2.99 3.71
C ILE A 138 -7.97 3.01 2.72
N GLN A 139 -9.05 3.70 3.08
CA GLN A 139 -10.15 4.04 2.18
C GLN A 139 -10.16 5.55 2.00
N TYR A 140 -9.91 5.99 0.77
CA TYR A 140 -9.93 7.41 0.40
C TYR A 140 -10.88 7.63 -0.77
N GLY A 141 -12.03 8.27 -0.52
CA GLY A 141 -13.01 8.47 -1.57
C GLY A 141 -14.36 8.95 -1.07
N HIS A 142 -15.35 8.90 -1.95
CA HIS A 142 -16.75 9.21 -1.63
C HIS A 142 -17.51 7.94 -1.30
N GLY A 143 -18.49 8.07 -0.40
CA GLY A 143 -19.31 6.96 0.06
C GLY A 143 -18.85 6.38 1.39
N ASP A 144 -19.48 5.29 1.81
CA ASP A 144 -19.27 4.68 3.12
C ASP A 144 -18.23 3.56 3.12
N GLY A 145 -17.70 3.19 1.94
CA GLY A 145 -16.72 2.12 1.76
C GLY A 145 -17.32 0.71 1.88
N ARG A 146 -18.66 0.58 1.89
CA ARG A 146 -19.38 -0.69 2.12
C ARG A 146 -20.58 -0.90 1.21
N SER A 147 -21.37 0.13 0.97
CA SER A 147 -22.57 0.11 0.12
C SER A 147 -22.39 0.95 -1.14
N ILE A 148 -21.73 2.11 -1.03
CA ILE A 148 -21.36 2.94 -2.17
C ILE A 148 -19.93 3.41 -1.91
N PHE A 149 -19.05 3.28 -2.90
CA PHE A 149 -17.69 3.79 -2.80
C PHE A 149 -17.12 4.18 -4.16
N ILE A 150 -16.58 5.40 -4.27
CA ILE A 150 -15.82 5.86 -5.43
C ILE A 150 -14.52 6.48 -4.92
N GLY A 151 -13.38 5.82 -5.16
CA GLY A 151 -12.09 6.30 -4.69
C GLY A 151 -11.03 5.21 -4.69
N TYR A 152 -10.05 5.31 -3.80
CA TYR A 152 -8.97 4.35 -3.66
C TYR A 152 -9.14 3.50 -2.40
N HIS A 153 -9.10 2.19 -2.59
CA HIS A 153 -8.67 1.27 -1.55
C HIS A 153 -7.17 1.10 -1.65
N ALA A 154 -6.48 1.15 -0.51
CA ALA A 154 -5.05 0.93 -0.46
C ALA A 154 -4.66 0.08 0.74
N ILE A 155 -3.85 -0.94 0.50
CA ILE A 155 -3.24 -1.74 1.55
C ILE A 155 -1.83 -1.21 1.75
N ILE A 156 -1.53 -0.73 2.96
CA ILE A 156 -0.20 -0.23 3.31
C ILE A 156 0.50 -1.13 4.30
N MET A 157 1.81 -1.19 4.19
CA MET A 157 2.71 -1.81 5.15
C MET A 157 3.68 -0.76 5.68
N ILE A 158 4.04 -0.93 6.96
CA ILE A 158 4.97 -0.04 7.66
C ILE A 158 6.25 -0.83 7.93
N MET A 159 7.36 -0.38 7.35
CA MET A 159 8.68 -0.98 7.59
C MET A 159 9.22 -0.58 8.97
N ASP A 160 10.15 -1.36 9.51
CA ASP A 160 10.80 -1.08 10.80
C ASP A 160 11.51 0.29 10.85
N ASN A 161 11.93 0.80 9.70
CA ASN A 161 12.55 2.13 9.57
C ASN A 161 11.53 3.28 9.43
N GLY A 162 10.23 3.00 9.57
CA GLY A 162 9.13 3.95 9.48
C GLY A 162 8.66 4.30 8.07
N CYS A 163 9.29 3.78 7.01
CA CYS A 163 8.81 4.01 5.65
C CYS A 163 7.51 3.26 5.40
N VAL A 164 6.57 3.91 4.72
CA VAL A 164 5.25 3.36 4.40
C VAL A 164 5.19 3.08 2.91
N PHE A 165 4.64 1.94 2.54
CA PHE A 165 4.45 1.58 1.13
C PHE A 165 3.24 0.68 0.99
N GLY A 166 2.77 0.46 -0.23
CA GLY A 166 1.56 -0.30 -0.42
C GLY A 166 1.19 -0.52 -1.87
N LEU A 167 0.03 -1.15 -2.02
CA LEU A 167 -0.68 -1.29 -3.29
C LEU A 167 -2.02 -0.55 -3.14
N LYS A 168 -2.38 0.24 -4.14
CA LYS A 168 -3.67 0.92 -4.22
C LYS A 168 -4.40 0.50 -5.48
N VAL A 169 -5.70 0.61 -5.47
CA VAL A 169 -6.54 0.38 -6.64
C VAL A 169 -7.73 1.33 -6.61
N PHE A 170 -8.11 1.85 -7.78
CA PHE A 170 -9.32 2.63 -7.90
C PHE A 170 -10.53 1.70 -7.86
N THR A 171 -11.50 2.06 -7.02
CA THR A 171 -12.68 1.26 -6.72
C THR A 171 -13.91 2.09 -6.98
N VAL A 172 -14.84 1.49 -7.72
CA VAL A 172 -16.21 1.98 -7.91
C VAL A 172 -17.18 0.87 -7.53
N TRP A 173 -18.00 1.10 -6.52
CA TRP A 173 -19.11 0.25 -6.09
C TRP A 173 -20.35 1.13 -5.88
N THR A 174 -21.49 0.70 -6.40
CA THR A 174 -22.78 1.40 -6.25
C THR A 174 -23.88 0.54 -5.67
#